data_AF-A0A3Q3XBY9-F1
#
_entry.id   AF-A0A3Q3XBY9-F1
#
_cell.length_a   1.000
_cell.length_b   1.000
_cell.length_c   1.000
_cell.angle_alpha   90.00
_cell.angle_beta   90.00
_cell.angle_gamma   90.00
#
_symmetry.space_group_name_H-M   'P 1'
#
loop_
_entity.id
_entity.type
_entity.pdbx_description
1 polymer ?
#
loop_
_entity_poly.entity_id
_entity_poly.type
_entity_poly.pdbx_seq_one_letter_code
_entity_poly.pdbx_strand_id
1 'polypeptide(L)'
;QTMQELSDTVWLEEGNALFNAGDMQGAVCCYTRALKLSDGQAERAVLYRNRSACYLRLEEHSKAEADATKGGRDRVQDLCLHL
;
A
#
# COMPACT_ATOMS: atom_id res chain seq x y z
N GLN A 1 -12.66 8.14 17.67
CA GLN A 1 -12.12 6.83 17.26
C GLN A 1 -12.97 6.40 16.10
N THR A 2 -12.49 6.73 14.91
CA THR A 2 -13.28 7.14 13.76
C THR A 2 -13.45 5.98 12.80
N MET A 3 -14.66 5.81 12.25
CA MET A 3 -15.03 4.76 11.28
C MET A 3 -14.11 4.67 10.05
N GLN A 4 -13.19 5.63 9.85
CA GLN A 4 -12.20 5.68 8.80
C GLN A 4 -11.08 4.63 8.97
N GLU A 5 -10.55 4.45 10.19
CA GLU A 5 -9.43 3.51 10.51
C GLU A 5 -9.84 2.04 10.38
N LEU A 6 -11.15 1.76 10.41
CA LEU A 6 -11.67 0.41 10.21
C LEU A 6 -11.73 0.03 8.72
N SER A 7 -11.66 1.00 7.81
CA SER A 7 -11.89 0.73 6.39
C SER A 7 -10.63 0.33 5.64
N ASP A 8 -9.50 0.98 5.90
CA ASP A 8 -8.24 0.71 5.23
C ASP A 8 -7.58 -0.59 5.71
N THR A 9 -7.70 -0.89 7.00
CA THR A 9 -7.33 -2.19 7.58
C THR A 9 -8.13 -3.34 6.97
N VAL A 10 -9.44 -3.18 6.75
CA VAL A 10 -10.26 -4.19 6.06
C VAL A 10 -9.76 -4.44 4.63
N TRP A 11 -9.46 -3.39 3.86
CA TRP A 11 -8.92 -3.55 2.51
C TRP A 11 -7.51 -4.13 2.49
N LEU A 12 -6.69 -3.86 3.51
CA LEU A 12 -5.37 -4.48 3.69
C LEU A 12 -5.52 -5.99 3.92
N GLU A 13 -6.39 -6.39 4.84
CA GLU A 13 -6.64 -7.81 5.15
C GLU A 13 -7.21 -8.55 3.94
N GLU A 14 -8.17 -7.97 3.24
CA GLU A 14 -8.73 -8.52 2.00
C GLU A 14 -7.64 -8.68 0.92
N GLY A 15 -6.79 -7.66 0.76
CA GLY A 15 -5.65 -7.72 -0.15
C GLY A 15 -4.66 -8.83 0.20
N ASN A 16 -4.39 -9.04 1.50
CA ASN A 16 -3.52 -10.13 1.96
C ASN A 16 -4.14 -11.50 1.69
N ALA A 17 -5.45 -11.65 1.88
CA ALA A 17 -6.17 -12.88 1.56
C ALA A 17 -6.07 -13.20 0.06
N LEU A 18 -6.29 -12.21 -0.81
CA LEU A 18 -6.15 -12.37 -2.26
C LEU A 18 -4.70 -12.68 -2.67
N PHE A 19 -3.71 -12.03 -2.04
CA PHE A 19 -2.29 -12.33 -2.27
C PHE A 19 -1.96 -13.78 -1.95
N ASN A 20 -2.46 -14.29 -0.82
CA ASN A 20 -2.28 -15.70 -0.43
C ASN A 20 -3.07 -16.66 -1.33
N ALA A 21 -4.21 -16.23 -1.86
CA ALA A 21 -4.98 -16.98 -2.86
C ALA A 21 -4.29 -17.01 -4.25
N GLY A 22 -3.23 -16.21 -4.44
CA GLY A 22 -2.53 -16.09 -5.72
C GLY A 22 -3.13 -15.07 -6.68
N ASP A 23 -4.24 -14.42 -6.30
CA ASP A 23 -4.83 -13.33 -7.07
C ASP A 23 -4.12 -12.01 -6.77
N MET A 24 -2.97 -11.85 -7.43
CA MET A 24 -2.15 -10.64 -7.31
C MET A 24 -2.88 -9.39 -7.84
N GLN A 25 -3.74 -9.55 -8.84
CA GLN A 25 -4.43 -8.42 -9.49
C GLN A 25 -5.56 -7.90 -8.60
N GLY A 26 -6.34 -8.82 -8.00
CA GLY A 26 -7.33 -8.50 -6.98
C GLY A 26 -6.68 -7.83 -5.77
N ALA A 27 -5.56 -8.40 -5.27
CA ALA A 27 -4.82 -7.83 -4.15
C ALA A 27 -4.37 -6.38 -4.42
N VAL A 28 -3.82 -6.11 -5.61
CA VAL A 28 -3.44 -4.74 -6.03
C VAL A 28 -4.63 -3.78 -6.00
N CYS A 29 -5.81 -4.22 -6.42
CA CYS A 29 -7.02 -3.41 -6.40
C CYS A 29 -7.44 -3.04 -4.98
N CYS A 30 -7.43 -4.02 -4.06
CA CYS A 30 -7.72 -3.82 -2.64
C CYS A 30 -6.73 -2.84 -1.99
N TYR A 31 -5.42 -3.04 -2.16
CA TYR A 31 -4.42 -2.11 -1.63
C TYR A 31 -4.55 -0.70 -2.21
N THR A 32 -4.96 -0.58 -3.48
CA THR A 32 -5.19 0.73 -4.10
C THR A 32 -6.40 1.45 -3.51
N ARG A 33 -7.46 0.72 -3.13
CA ARG A 33 -8.59 1.30 -2.38
C ARG A 33 -8.18 1.68 -0.96
N ALA A 34 -7.44 0.81 -0.27
CA ALA A 34 -6.88 1.11 1.04
C ALA A 34 -6.05 2.40 1.00
N LEU A 35 -5.16 2.56 0.02
CA LEU A 35 -4.33 3.77 -0.15
C LEU A 35 -5.12 5.06 -0.40
N LYS A 36 -6.37 4.98 -0.86
CA LYS A 36 -7.25 6.15 -1.03
C LYS A 36 -7.97 6.52 0.27
N LEU A 37 -8.11 5.56 1.17
CA LEU A 37 -8.80 5.73 2.46
C LEU A 37 -7.82 6.00 3.60
N SER A 38 -6.60 5.46 3.51
CA SER A 38 -5.49 5.73 4.43
C SER A 38 -4.91 7.12 4.19
N ASP A 39 -5.12 7.99 5.17
CA ASP A 39 -4.39 9.26 5.34
C ASP A 39 -3.09 9.06 6.14
N GLY A 40 -3.01 7.96 6.90
CA GLY A 40 -1.86 7.65 7.74
C GLY A 40 -0.62 7.27 6.94
N GLN A 41 0.47 8.01 7.15
CA GLN A 41 1.76 7.79 6.50
C GLN A 41 2.31 6.37 6.75
N ALA A 42 2.11 5.84 7.96
CA ALA A 42 2.58 4.52 8.35
C ALA A 42 1.80 3.41 7.61
N GLU A 43 0.48 3.51 7.57
CA GLU A 43 -0.41 2.57 6.88
C GLU A 43 -0.15 2.57 5.37
N ARG A 44 -0.02 3.77 4.77
CA ARG A 44 0.31 3.92 3.35
C ARG A 44 1.63 3.24 2.99
N ALA A 45 2.65 3.35 3.85
CA ALA A 45 3.93 2.68 3.62
C ALA A 45 3.79 1.14 3.59
N VAL A 46 2.97 0.57 4.47
CA VAL A 46 2.66 -0.87 4.48
C VAL A 46 1.93 -1.27 3.20
N LEU A 47 0.94 -0.49 2.79
CA LEU A 47 0.15 -0.74 1.58
C LEU A 47 0.99 -0.68 0.30
N TYR A 48 1.87 0.32 0.16
CA TYR A 48 2.80 0.40 -0.97
C TYR A 48 3.74 -0.80 -1.01
N ARG A 49 4.24 -1.24 0.15
CA ARG A 49 5.09 -2.43 0.24
C ARG A 49 4.35 -3.68 -0.23
N ASN A 50 3.13 -3.91 0.26
CA ASN A 50 2.35 -5.09 -0.13
C ASN A 50 1.94 -5.05 -1.61
N ARG A 51 1.55 -3.88 -2.13
CA ARG A 51 1.24 -3.71 -3.54
C ARG A 51 2.46 -3.90 -4.45
N SER A 52 3.65 -3.44 -4.02
CA SER A 52 4.91 -3.70 -4.74
C SER A 52 5.24 -5.19 -4.79
N ALA A 53 4.98 -5.94 -3.71
CA ALA A 53 5.19 -7.38 -3.69
C ALA A 53 4.27 -8.11 -4.69
N CYS A 54 3.04 -7.63 -4.87
CA CYS A 54 2.12 -8.14 -5.89
C CYS A 54 2.64 -7.86 -7.30
N TYR A 55 3.15 -6.64 -7.56
CA TYR A 55 3.73 -6.31 -8.86
C TYR A 55 4.98 -7.13 -9.15
N LEU A 56 5.83 -7.40 -8.16
CA LEU A 56 6.97 -8.31 -8.33
C LEU A 56 6.51 -9.73 -8.70
N ARG A 57 5.42 -10.22 -8.12
CA ARG A 57 4.83 -11.53 -8.47
C ARG A 57 4.21 -11.55 -9.87
N LEU A 58 3.77 -10.40 -10.37
CA LEU A 58 3.26 -10.20 -11.73
C LEU A 58 4.36 -9.88 -12.76
N GLU A 59 5.64 -9.91 -12.36
CA GLU A 59 6.79 -9.51 -13.19
C GLU A 59 6.74 -8.04 -13.68
N GLU A 60 5.95 -7.22 -12.99
CA GLU A 60 5.71 -5.80 -13.28
C GLU A 60 6.68 -4.91 -12.50
N HIS A 61 7.98 -5.10 -12.75
CA HIS A 61 9.04 -4.47 -11.96
C HIS A 61 8.98 -2.93 -12.00
N SER A 62 8.63 -2.34 -13.15
CA SER A 62 8.51 -0.88 -13.28
C SER A 62 7.43 -0.30 -12.36
N LYS A 63 6.31 -1.02 -12.16
CA LYS A 63 5.25 -0.59 -11.24
C LYS A 63 5.69 -0.75 -9.78
N ALA A 64 6.42 -1.82 -9.47
CA ALA A 64 6.97 -2.05 -8.13
C ALA A 64 7.95 -0.95 -7.71
N GLU A 65 8.86 -0.53 -8.60
CA GLU A 65 9.81 0.56 -8.33
C GLU A 65 9.12 1.91 -8.12
N ALA A 66 8.09 2.20 -8.93
CA ALA A 66 7.30 3.42 -8.77
C ALA A 66 6.60 3.48 -7.40
N ASP A 67 6.10 2.34 -6.92
CA ASP A 67 5.46 2.24 -5.60
C ASP A 67 6.46 2.34 -4.45
N ALA A 68 7.61 1.68 -4.57
CA ALA A 68 8.70 1.80 -3.59
C ALA A 68 9.18 3.25 -3.48
N THR A 69 9.27 3.96 -4.61
CA THR A 69 9.64 5.38 -4.64
C THR A 69 8.60 6.26 -3.94
N LYS A 70 7.30 5.97 -4.11
CA LYS A 70 6.22 6.74 -3.47
C LYS A 70 6.17 6.50 -1.96
N GLY A 71 6.25 5.25 -1.52
CA GLY A 71 6.29 4.92 -0.09
C GLY A 71 7.54 5.43 0.62
N GLY A 72 8.66 5.57 -0.10
CA GLY A 72 9.90 6.16 0.42
C GLY A 72 9.89 7.69 0.46
N ARG A 73 9.32 8.37 -0.55
CA ARG A 73 9.31 9.84 -0.62
C ARG A 73 8.50 10.50 0.49
N ASP A 74 7.38 9.91 0.89
CA ASP A 74 6.54 10.43 1.97
C ASP A 74 7.32 10.50 3.31
N ARG A 75 8.16 9.49 3.61
CA ARG A 75 9.03 9.53 4.80
C ARG A 75 10.09 10.63 4.77
N VAL A 76 10.62 10.95 3.58
CA VAL A 76 11.70 11.95 3.46
C VAL A 76 11.13 13.36 3.60
N GLN A 77 9.89 13.59 3.17
CA GLN A 77 9.24 14.90 3.27
C GLN A 77 9.00 15.31 4.74
N ASP A 78 8.63 14.36 5.61
CA ASP A 78 8.39 14.63 7.04
C ASP A 78 9.67 14.99 7.82
N LEU A 79 10.80 14.39 7.42
CA LEU A 79 12.10 14.66 8.05
C LEU A 79 12.64 16.07 7.73
N CYS A 80 12.22 16.68 6.62
CA CYS A 80 12.66 18.02 6.22
C CYS A 80 11.80 19.16 6.78
N LEU A 81 10.63 18.89 7.39
CA LEU A 81 9.74 19.92 7.94
C LEU A 81 9.97 20.23 9.42
N HIS A 82 10.92 19.57 10.08
CA HIS A 82 11.22 19.74 11.50
C HIS A 82 12.65 20.26 11.81
N LEU A 83 13.34 20.83 10.81
CA LEU A 83 14.63 21.53 10.96
C LEU A 83 14.48 23.00 10.60
#